data_AF-A0A936KMZ9-F1
#
_entry.id   AF-A0A936KMZ9-F1
#
_cell.length_a   1.000
_cell.length_b   1.000
_cell.length_c   1.000
_cell.angle_alpha   90.00
_cell.angle_beta   90.00
_cell.angle_gamma   90.00
#
_symmetry.space_group_name_H-M   'P 1'
#
loop_
_entity.id
_entity.type
_entity.pdbx_description
1 polymer ?
#
loop_
_entity_poly.entity_id
_entity_poly.type
_entity_poly.pdbx_seq_one_letter_code
_entity_poly.pdbx_strand_id
1 'polypeptide(L)'
;MAARQVSVTSPAARAWGDPAIVAICGYPPPGPSTAECVSVDGVDWVIQRRSDGVQFTTYGRSPAMDVLIPSRYAPEPLLLPAFGPAARALPETGRHCS
;
A
#
# COMPACT_ATOMS: atom_id res chain seq x y z
N MET A 1 -18.00 28.23 2.63
CA MET A 1 -17.71 26.97 1.91
C MET A 1 -17.58 25.88 2.95
N ALA A 2 -18.37 24.81 2.84
CA ALA A 2 -18.46 23.74 3.84
C ALA A 2 -17.31 22.74 3.70
N ALA A 3 -16.82 22.22 4.83
CA ALA A 3 -15.78 21.19 4.85
C ALA A 3 -16.30 19.87 4.24
N ARG A 4 -15.48 19.18 3.45
CA ARG A 4 -15.78 17.84 2.94
C ARG A 4 -15.16 16.80 3.87
N GLN A 5 -15.98 16.05 4.61
CA GLN A 5 -15.53 14.93 5.45
C GLN A 5 -14.99 13.79 4.58
N VAL A 6 -13.91 13.16 5.04
CA VAL A 6 -13.47 11.83 4.60
C VAL A 6 -13.62 10.85 5.77
N SER A 7 -14.27 9.71 5.53
CA SER A 7 -15.00 8.93 6.55
C SER A 7 -14.24 7.79 7.22
N VAL A 8 -12.91 7.73 7.17
CA VAL A 8 -12.16 6.66 7.87
C VAL A 8 -11.15 7.26 8.83
N THR A 9 -11.55 7.33 10.10
CA THR A 9 -10.61 7.38 11.22
C THR A 9 -10.34 5.93 11.62
N SER A 10 -9.36 5.28 10.98
CA SER A 10 -8.89 3.96 11.40
C SER A 10 -7.62 4.13 12.25
N PRO A 11 -7.50 3.47 13.41
CA PRO A 11 -6.23 3.47 14.16
C PRO A 11 -5.09 2.80 13.38
N ALA A 12 -5.43 2.02 12.34
CA ALA A 12 -4.50 1.37 11.44
C ALA A 12 -4.12 2.23 10.21
N ALA A 13 -4.64 3.47 10.12
CA ALA A 13 -4.29 4.42 9.07
C ALA A 13 -3.25 5.43 9.58
N ARG A 14 -2.27 5.75 8.74
CA ARG A 14 -1.28 6.81 8.97
C ARG A 14 -1.02 7.56 7.66
N ALA A 15 -0.73 8.85 7.78
CA ALA A 15 -0.49 9.73 6.65
C ALA A 15 0.71 10.65 6.92
N TRP A 16 1.50 10.94 5.89
CA TRP A 16 2.72 11.74 5.98
C TRP A 16 2.92 12.64 4.76
N GLY A 17 3.50 13.82 4.98
CA GLY A 17 3.84 14.77 3.91
C GLY A 17 2.64 15.51 3.31
N ASP A 18 2.92 16.27 2.24
CA ASP A 18 1.94 17.03 1.45
C ASP A 18 2.37 17.06 -0.03
N PRO A 19 1.65 16.40 -0.96
CA PRO A 19 0.44 15.62 -0.75
C PRO A 19 0.72 14.38 0.11
N ALA A 20 -0.30 13.90 0.82
CA ALA A 20 -0.12 12.84 1.79
C ALA A 20 0.20 11.49 1.14
N ILE A 21 1.28 10.84 1.58
CA ILE A 21 1.46 9.39 1.48
C ILE A 21 0.59 8.77 2.56
N VAL A 22 -0.24 7.79 2.22
CA VAL A 22 -1.19 7.17 3.15
C VAL A 22 -0.94 5.68 3.22
N ALA A 23 -0.80 5.13 4.42
CA ALA A 23 -0.74 3.69 4.65
C ALA A 23 -1.90 3.24 5.55
N ILE A 24 -2.57 2.15 5.18
CA ILE A 24 -3.69 1.57 5.93
C ILE A 24 -3.50 0.06 6.02
N CYS A 25 -3.50 -0.49 7.23
CA CYS A 25 -3.53 -1.94 7.45
C CYS A 25 -4.97 -2.41 7.72
N GLY A 26 -5.30 -3.63 7.29
CA GLY A 26 -6.60 -4.27 7.55
C GLY A 26 -7.42 -4.59 6.30
N TYR A 27 -6.86 -4.42 5.10
CA TYR A 27 -7.58 -4.75 3.87
C TYR A 27 -7.69 -6.27 3.66
N PRO A 28 -8.74 -6.73 2.95
CA PRO A 28 -8.82 -8.11 2.49
C PRO A 28 -7.57 -8.47 1.66
N PRO A 29 -6.92 -9.63 1.91
CA PRO A 29 -5.79 -10.08 1.11
C PRO A 29 -6.16 -10.20 -0.37
N PRO A 30 -5.38 -9.62 -1.31
CA PRO A 30 -5.63 -9.80 -2.73
C PRO A 30 -5.57 -11.29 -3.13
N GLY A 31 -6.49 -11.70 -3.99
CA GLY A 31 -6.43 -13.01 -4.65
C GLY A 31 -5.41 -13.04 -5.79
N PRO A 32 -5.08 -14.22 -6.32
CA PRO A 32 -4.29 -14.34 -7.56
C PRO A 32 -4.93 -13.54 -8.71
N SER A 33 -4.11 -12.81 -9.46
CA SER A 33 -4.56 -11.98 -10.60
C SER A 33 -3.41 -11.74 -11.57
N THR A 34 -3.71 -11.14 -12.73
CA THR A 34 -2.71 -10.67 -13.70
C THR A 34 -2.30 -9.21 -13.48
N ALA A 35 -2.67 -8.61 -12.33
CA ALA A 35 -2.27 -7.26 -12.01
C ALA A 35 -0.75 -7.15 -11.88
N GLU A 36 -0.22 -5.96 -12.20
CA GLU A 36 1.20 -5.66 -12.03
C GLU A 36 1.61 -5.90 -10.56
N CYS A 37 2.72 -6.62 -10.35
CA CYS A 37 3.20 -7.04 -9.04
C CYS A 37 4.71 -6.82 -8.97
N VAL A 38 5.19 -6.27 -7.85
CA VAL A 38 6.62 -6.03 -7.64
C VAL A 38 7.05 -6.55 -6.27
N SER A 39 8.23 -7.16 -6.22
CA SER A 39 8.89 -7.53 -4.96
C SER A 39 9.88 -6.44 -4.56
N VAL A 40 9.71 -5.89 -3.36
CA VAL A 40 10.62 -4.89 -2.78
C VAL A 40 10.97 -5.32 -1.36
N ASP A 41 12.26 -5.54 -1.10
CA ASP A 41 12.80 -5.97 0.19
C ASP A 41 12.08 -7.17 0.81
N GLY A 42 11.76 -8.17 -0.02
CA GLY A 42 11.09 -9.40 0.40
C GLY A 42 9.60 -9.25 0.71
N VAL A 43 9.00 -8.13 0.32
CA VAL A 43 7.56 -7.90 0.39
C VAL A 43 7.04 -7.72 -1.03
N ASP A 44 6.02 -8.50 -1.37
CA ASP A 44 5.36 -8.42 -2.65
C ASP A 44 4.22 -7.41 -2.60
N TRP A 45 4.05 -6.63 -3.66
CA TRP A 45 3.07 -5.55 -3.75
C TRP A 45 2.33 -5.62 -5.08
N VAL A 46 1.01 -5.72 -5.04
CA VAL A 46 0.13 -5.48 -6.20
C VAL A 46 0.06 -3.98 -6.45
N ILE A 47 0.31 -3.59 -7.69
CA ILE A 47 0.37 -2.20 -8.15
C ILE A 47 -0.96 -1.82 -8.80
N GLN A 48 -1.53 -0.71 -8.36
CA GLN A 48 -2.67 -0.06 -8.99
C GLN A 48 -2.33 1.41 -9.27
N ARG A 49 -2.12 1.74 -10.55
CA ARG A 49 -1.87 3.11 -10.98
C ARG A 49 -3.15 3.94 -10.84
N ARG A 50 -3.01 5.13 -10.25
CA ARG A 50 -4.07 6.13 -10.10
C ARG A 50 -3.71 7.35 -10.95
N SER A 51 -4.66 8.26 -11.11
CA SER A 51 -4.42 9.50 -11.87
C SER A 51 -3.39 10.43 -11.22
N ASP A 52 -3.21 10.34 -9.90
CA ASP A 52 -2.40 11.24 -9.08
C ASP A 52 -1.30 10.54 -8.27
N GLY A 53 -1.09 9.24 -8.49
CA GLY A 53 -0.07 8.45 -7.80
C GLY A 53 -0.23 6.96 -8.05
N VAL A 54 0.35 6.17 -7.15
CA VAL A 54 0.33 4.70 -7.23
C VAL A 54 -0.09 4.13 -5.89
N GLN A 55 -1.03 3.19 -5.93
CA GLN A 55 -1.44 2.41 -4.79
C GLN A 55 -0.74 1.05 -4.82
N PHE A 56 -0.15 0.67 -3.70
CA PHE A 56 0.56 -0.58 -3.49
C PHE A 56 -0.13 -1.37 -2.38
N THR A 57 -0.64 -2.54 -2.69
CA THR A 57 -1.27 -3.43 -1.70
C THR A 57 -0.36 -4.64 -1.47
N THR A 58 -0.05 -4.98 -0.22
CA THR A 58 0.77 -6.16 0.07
C THR A 58 0.11 -7.42 -0.48
N TYR A 59 0.90 -8.21 -1.21
CA TYR A 59 0.55 -9.54 -1.67
C TYR A 59 1.23 -10.58 -0.79
N GLY A 60 0.58 -11.73 -0.63
CA GLY A 60 1.11 -12.76 0.25
C GLY A 60 0.92 -12.51 1.75
N ARG A 61 0.23 -11.44 2.17
CA ARG A 61 0.03 -11.06 3.59
C ARG A 61 -1.44 -11.06 4.01
N SER A 62 -1.72 -11.40 5.27
CA SER A 62 -3.08 -11.33 5.84
C SER A 62 -3.09 -10.81 7.28
N PRO A 63 -3.76 -9.67 7.57
CA PRO A 63 -4.46 -8.79 6.63
C PRO A 63 -3.49 -8.12 5.64
N ALA A 64 -4.01 -7.54 4.57
CA ALA A 64 -3.21 -6.73 3.65
C ALA A 64 -3.01 -5.31 4.19
N MET A 65 -1.88 -4.72 3.81
CA MET A 65 -1.55 -3.31 3.99
C MET A 65 -1.59 -2.64 2.62
N ASP A 66 -2.22 -1.47 2.57
CA ASP A 66 -2.30 -0.64 1.39
C ASP A 66 -1.52 0.66 1.60
N VAL A 67 -0.74 1.07 0.61
CA VAL A 67 0.06 2.29 0.62
C VAL A 67 -0.21 3.09 -0.64
N LEU A 68 -0.80 4.28 -0.50
CA LEU A 68 -0.98 5.25 -1.57
C LEU A 68 0.17 6.25 -1.56
N ILE A 69 0.90 6.33 -2.67
CA ILE A 69 2.04 7.23 -2.85
C ILE A 69 1.72 8.20 -3.99
N PRO A 70 1.58 9.50 -3.71
CA PRO A 70 1.35 10.49 -4.76
C PRO A 70 2.51 10.58 -5.76
N SER A 71 2.18 10.89 -7.01
CA SER A 71 3.11 11.05 -8.14
C SER A 71 4.19 12.13 -7.91
N ARG A 72 3.98 13.06 -6.97
CA ARG A 72 5.01 14.03 -6.54
C ARG A 72 6.27 13.33 -6.00
N TYR A 73 6.13 12.13 -5.44
CA TYR A 73 7.24 11.37 -4.87
C TYR A 73 7.83 10.34 -5.85
N ALA A 74 7.61 10.53 -7.15
CA ALA A 74 8.14 9.63 -8.16
C ALA A 74 9.69 9.55 -8.10
N PRO A 75 10.27 8.36 -8.34
CA PRO A 75 9.58 7.11 -8.61
C PRO A 75 9.06 6.44 -7.32
N GLU A 76 7.75 6.19 -7.29
CA GLU A 76 6.98 5.81 -6.11
C GLU A 76 7.45 4.50 -5.44
N PRO A 77 7.84 3.43 -6.18
CA PRO A 77 8.30 2.19 -5.56
C PRO A 77 9.52 2.35 -4.65
N LEU A 78 10.35 3.40 -4.83
CA LEU A 78 11.53 3.62 -4.00
C LEU A 78 11.20 3.99 -2.55
N LEU A 79 9.94 4.33 -2.25
CA LEU A 79 9.48 4.62 -0.89
C LEU A 79 8.94 3.38 -0.16
N LEU A 80 8.70 2.26 -0.85
CA LEU A 80 8.21 1.02 -0.24
C LEU A 80 9.12 0.43 0.85
N PRO A 81 10.46 0.55 0.79
CA PRO A 81 11.34 0.10 1.87
C PRO A 81 10.98 0.69 3.25
N ALA A 82 10.47 1.92 3.30
CA ALA A 82 10.05 2.57 4.55
C ALA A 82 8.87 1.85 5.23
N PHE A 83 8.05 1.13 4.46
CA PHE A 83 6.90 0.34 4.94
C PHE A 83 7.25 -1.14 5.16
N GLY A 84 8.42 -1.58 4.68
CA GLY A 84 8.89 -2.96 4.75
C GLY A 84 8.81 -3.58 6.15
N PRO A 85 9.31 -2.94 7.23
CA PRO A 85 9.21 -3.50 8.58
C PRO A 85 7.76 -3.79 9.02
N ALA A 86 6.83 -2.87 8.73
CA ALA A 86 5.42 -3.03 9.09
C ALA A 86 4.74 -4.10 8.23
N ALA A 87 5.03 -4.13 6.92
CA ALA A 87 4.51 -5.16 6.02
C ALA A 87 5.03 -6.55 6.36
N ARG A 88 6.31 -6.68 6.73
CA ARG A 88 6.93 -7.96 7.13
C ARG A 88 6.39 -8.51 8.45
N ALA A 89 5.88 -7.66 9.32
CA ALA A 89 5.23 -8.08 10.57
C ALA A 89 3.86 -8.76 10.34
N LEU A 90 3.28 -8.65 9.14
CA LEU A 90 2.01 -9.27 8.80
C LEU A 90 2.20 -10.77 8.51
N PRO A 91 1.29 -11.64 8.99
CA PRO A 91 1.32 -13.07 8.68
C PRO A 91 1.39 -13.37 7.18
N GLU A 92 2.25 -14.31 6.81
CA GLU A 92 2.40 -14.76 5.43
C GLU A 92 1.34 -15.80 5.05
N THR A 93 0.96 -15.79 3.77
CA THR A 93 -0.05 -16.69 3.19
C THR A 93 0.54 -17.64 2.15
N GLY A 94 1.86 -17.55 1.89
CA GLY A 94 2.58 -18.36 0.90
C GLY A 94 2.37 -17.96 -0.56
N ARG A 95 1.69 -16.83 -0.83
CA ARG A 95 1.56 -16.27 -2.19
C ARG A 95 2.69 -15.29 -2.48
N HIS A 96 3.16 -15.31 -3.72
CA HIS A 96 4.24 -14.44 -4.18
C HIS A 96 3.95 -13.91 -5.58
N CYS A 97 4.56 -12.77 -5.94
CA CYS A 97 4.59 -12.33 -7.34
C CYS A 97 5.22 -13.45 -8.19
N SER A 98 4.65 -13.71 -9.36
CA SER A 98 5.10 -14.73 -10.33
C SER A 98 5.77 -14.11 -11.53
#